data_AF-A0A4Y2M1U5-F1
#
_entry.id   AF-A0A4Y2M1U5-F1
#
_cell.length_a   1.000
_cell.length_b   1.000
_cell.length_c   1.000
_cell.angle_alpha   90.00
_cell.angle_beta   90.00
_cell.angle_gamma   90.00
#
_symmetry.space_group_name_H-M   'P 1'
#
loop_
_entity.id
_entity.type
_entity.pdbx_description
1 polymer ?
#
loop_
_entity_poly.entity_id
_entity_poly.type
_entity_poly.pdbx_seq_one_letter_code
_entity_poly.pdbx_strand_id
1 'polypeptide(L)'
;MLNFYRRFLPNAADTQASLHEFLKNSKKNDKRSVSWTDVTLAAFEKCKAGIINAATLTFHAPNQQLSIVVDASDLAIGAVLHTTTSLGHKPLACYSRKLSPSEHHRPLTFAFTKKSDSSPRQLRYLNFISQFSTDIRHIMVSKNVVADTLSCITDVHLPKVDFYAMANAQASNEELQALLSKNELLLLLKPLSTDPTTSKLYCDIRNDIVRPYVPASFRKTVF
;
A
#
# COMPACT_ATOMS: atom_id res chain seq x y z
N MET A 1 -10.71 -2.53 -10.75
CA MET A 1 -10.80 -1.68 -9.55
C MET A 1 -11.80 -0.53 -9.66
N LEU A 2 -11.61 0.49 -10.51
CA LEU A 2 -12.49 1.69 -10.52
C LEU A 2 -13.99 1.40 -10.61
N ASN A 3 -14.39 0.53 -11.55
CA ASN A 3 -15.80 0.19 -11.76
C ASN A 3 -16.45 -0.45 -10.52
N PHE A 4 -15.66 -1.11 -9.66
CA PHE A 4 -16.15 -1.67 -8.40
C PHE A 4 -16.59 -0.55 -7.44
N TYR A 5 -15.85 0.57 -7.40
CA TYR A 5 -16.14 1.72 -6.55
C TYR A 5 -16.93 2.83 -7.24
N ARG A 6 -17.44 2.64 -8.46
CA ARG A 6 -18.12 3.68 -9.26
C ARG A 6 -19.21 4.44 -8.50
N ARG A 7 -19.90 3.79 -7.55
CA ARG A 7 -20.98 4.39 -6.74
C ARG A 7 -20.48 5.44 -5.75
N PHE A 8 -19.19 5.40 -5.42
CA PHE A 8 -18.54 6.31 -4.47
C PHE A 8 -17.60 7.31 -5.18
N LEU A 9 -17.55 7.27 -6.52
CA LEU A 9 -16.69 8.12 -7.33
C LEU A 9 -17.58 9.08 -8.15
N PRO A 10 -17.59 10.39 -7.82
CA PRO A 10 -18.38 11.35 -8.58
C PRO A 10 -17.88 11.44 -10.03
N ASN A 11 -18.81 11.41 -10.99
CA ASN A 11 -18.52 11.49 -12.43
C ASN A 11 -17.46 10.48 -12.89
N ALA A 12 -17.50 9.26 -12.36
CA ALA A 12 -16.56 8.19 -12.70
C ALA A 12 -16.55 7.88 -14.20
N ALA A 13 -17.74 7.81 -14.82
CA ALA A 13 -17.88 7.52 -16.24
C ALA A 13 -17.18 8.58 -17.12
N ASP A 14 -17.41 9.86 -16.83
CA ASP A 14 -16.80 10.97 -17.58
C ASP A 14 -15.28 10.99 -17.39
N THR A 15 -14.83 10.73 -16.15
CA THR A 15 -13.40 10.69 -15.83
C THR A 15 -12.69 9.52 -16.54
N GLN A 16 -13.37 8.40 -16.74
CA GLN A 16 -12.84 7.21 -17.42
C GLN A 16 -13.04 7.25 -18.95
N ALA A 17 -13.79 8.21 -19.49
CA ALA A 17 -14.20 8.21 -20.89
C ALA A 17 -13.01 8.12 -21.87
N SER A 18 -11.98 8.96 -21.66
CA SER A 18 -10.77 8.95 -22.49
C SER A 18 -9.95 7.66 -22.34
N LEU A 19 -9.99 7.01 -21.17
CA LEU A 19 -9.32 5.74 -20.93
C LEU A 19 -10.05 4.56 -21.57
N HIS A 20 -11.39 4.63 -21.67
CA HIS A 20 -12.20 3.60 -22.32
C HIS A 20 -11.96 3.51 -23.83
N GLU A 21 -11.51 4.60 -24.47
CA GLU A 21 -11.11 4.56 -25.88
C GLU A 21 -10.00 3.54 -26.14
N PHE A 22 -9.07 3.35 -25.19
CA PHE A 22 -8.01 2.35 -25.31
C PHE A 22 -8.54 0.91 -25.28
N LEU A 23 -9.71 0.69 -24.68
CA LEU A 23 -10.31 -0.64 -24.56
C LEU A 23 -11.20 -1.01 -25.75
N LYS A 24 -11.54 -0.04 -26.63
CA LYS A 24 -12.36 -0.32 -27.81
C LYS A 24 -11.67 -1.32 -28.72
N ASN A 25 -12.43 -2.34 -29.12
CA ASN A 25 -11.97 -3.45 -29.96
C ASN A 25 -10.74 -4.19 -29.40
N SER A 26 -10.50 -4.11 -28.09
CA SER A 26 -9.44 -4.88 -27.45
C SER A 26 -9.81 -6.36 -27.43
N LYS A 27 -8.81 -7.21 -27.65
CA LYS A 27 -8.95 -8.67 -27.51
C LYS A 27 -8.30 -9.14 -26.21
N LYS A 28 -8.63 -10.35 -25.76
CA LYS A 28 -7.92 -10.96 -24.63
C LYS A 28 -6.42 -11.04 -24.97
N ASN A 29 -5.57 -10.60 -24.05
CA ASN A 29 -4.10 -10.52 -24.23
C ASN A 29 -3.66 -9.65 -25.40
N ASP A 30 -4.41 -8.59 -25.71
CA ASP A 30 -3.99 -7.59 -26.70
C ASP A 30 -2.71 -6.89 -26.25
N LYS A 31 -1.69 -6.88 -27.13
CA LYS A 31 -0.36 -6.29 -26.89
C LYS A 31 -0.21 -4.90 -27.51
N ARG A 32 -1.30 -4.32 -28.02
CA ARG A 32 -1.30 -2.97 -28.58
C ARG A 32 -0.73 -1.99 -27.56
N SER A 33 0.26 -1.21 -27.99
CA SER A 33 0.82 -0.15 -27.17
C SER A 33 -0.23 0.91 -26.91
N VAL A 34 -0.32 1.35 -25.65
CA VAL A 34 -1.22 2.43 -25.24
C VAL A 34 -0.47 3.75 -25.40
N SER A 35 -0.95 4.61 -26.30
CA SER A 35 -0.39 5.94 -26.50
C SER A 35 -0.92 6.90 -25.43
N TRP A 36 -0.18 7.06 -24.34
CA TRP A 36 -0.50 8.02 -23.29
C TRP A 36 -0.33 9.46 -23.78
N THR A 37 -1.43 10.20 -23.78
CA THR A 37 -1.48 11.66 -23.96
C THR A 37 -1.64 12.34 -22.60
N ASP A 38 -1.33 13.63 -22.51
CA ASP A 38 -1.52 14.43 -21.30
C ASP A 38 -2.96 14.36 -20.78
N VAL A 39 -3.94 14.33 -21.70
CA VAL A 39 -5.37 14.20 -21.37
C VAL A 39 -5.65 12.85 -20.69
N THR A 40 -5.12 11.76 -21.25
CA THR A 40 -5.33 10.41 -20.70
C THR A 40 -4.56 10.18 -19.41
N LEU A 41 -3.37 10.77 -19.27
CA LEU A 41 -2.58 10.72 -18.05
C LEU A 41 -3.29 11.50 -16.93
N ALA A 42 -3.78 12.71 -17.21
CA ALA A 42 -4.57 13.49 -16.26
C ALA A 42 -5.85 12.76 -15.84
N ALA A 43 -6.54 12.09 -16.78
CA ALA A 43 -7.70 11.27 -16.48
C ALA A 43 -7.35 10.08 -15.56
N PHE A 44 -6.21 9.42 -15.80
CA PHE A 44 -5.71 8.32 -14.97
C PHE A 44 -5.33 8.76 -13.56
N GLU A 45 -4.62 9.89 -13.42
CA GLU A 45 -4.29 10.45 -12.12
C GLU A 45 -5.53 10.92 -11.36
N LYS A 46 -6.52 11.50 -12.07
CA LYS A 46 -7.82 11.83 -11.48
C LYS A 46 -8.58 10.60 -11.00
N CYS A 47 -8.51 9.49 -11.73
CA CYS A 47 -9.06 8.20 -11.32
C CYS A 47 -8.42 7.68 -10.02
N LYS A 48 -7.08 7.74 -9.91
CA LYS A 48 -6.35 7.37 -8.68
C LYS A 48 -6.77 8.26 -7.51
N ALA A 49 -6.75 9.57 -7.70
CA ALA A 49 -7.15 10.55 -6.68
C ALA A 49 -8.59 10.30 -6.21
N GLY A 50 -9.49 9.93 -7.11
CA GLY A 50 -10.86 9.53 -6.76
C GLY A 50 -10.91 8.35 -5.79
N ILE A 51 -10.13 7.29 -6.03
CA ILE A 51 -10.07 6.12 -5.14
C ILE A 51 -9.44 6.50 -3.79
N ILE A 52 -8.35 7.27 -3.80
CA ILE A 52 -7.67 7.73 -2.57
C ILE A 52 -8.65 8.55 -1.74
N ASN A 53 -9.31 9.55 -2.33
CA ASN A 53 -10.29 10.38 -1.64
C ASN A 53 -11.48 9.57 -1.13
N ALA A 54 -11.96 8.59 -1.90
CA ALA A 54 -13.03 7.70 -1.46
C ALA A 54 -12.65 6.89 -0.20
N ALA A 55 -11.38 6.50 -0.06
CA ALA A 55 -10.87 5.86 1.14
C ALA A 55 -10.67 6.87 2.29
N THR A 56 -9.96 7.97 2.04
CA THR A 56 -9.58 8.97 3.05
C THR A 56 -10.78 9.72 3.65
N LEU A 57 -11.81 10.00 2.85
CA LEU A 57 -13.02 10.71 3.31
C LEU A 57 -14.03 9.81 4.00
N THR A 58 -13.74 8.52 4.15
CA THR A 58 -14.66 7.59 4.81
C THR A 58 -14.31 7.44 6.27
N PHE A 59 -15.20 7.93 7.14
CA PHE A 59 -15.17 7.61 8.56
C PHE A 59 -15.98 6.35 8.82
N HIS A 60 -15.41 5.45 9.62
CA HIS A 60 -16.10 4.26 10.07
C HIS A 60 -17.08 4.62 11.20
N ALA A 61 -18.37 4.30 11.04
CA ALA A 61 -19.31 4.41 12.14
C ALA A 61 -19.20 3.18 13.07
N PRO A 62 -19.34 3.34 14.40
CA PRO A 62 -19.10 2.27 15.39
C PRO A 62 -19.87 0.96 15.16
N ASN A 63 -21.02 1.01 14.48
CA ASN A 63 -21.90 -0.14 14.25
C ASN A 63 -21.88 -0.67 12.81
N GLN A 64 -20.94 -0.21 11.98
CA GLN A 64 -20.82 -0.73 10.62
C GLN A 64 -19.99 -2.00 10.60
N GLN A 65 -20.36 -2.95 9.73
CA GLN A 65 -19.54 -4.14 9.57
C GLN A 65 -18.27 -3.81 8.79
N LEU A 66 -17.14 -4.27 9.33
CA LEU A 66 -15.84 -4.27 8.65
C LEU A 66 -15.59 -5.61 7.99
N SER A 67 -14.92 -5.57 6.84
CA SER A 67 -14.42 -6.78 6.17
C SER A 67 -13.07 -6.50 5.54
N ILE A 68 -12.13 -7.43 5.71
CA ILE A 68 -10.86 -7.41 5.01
C ILE A 68 -10.97 -8.41 3.86
N VAL A 69 -10.73 -7.93 2.65
CA VAL A 69 -10.65 -8.75 1.44
C VAL A 69 -9.19 -8.82 1.04
N VAL A 70 -8.65 -10.03 0.91
CA VAL A 70 -7.25 -10.28 0.59
C VAL A 70 -7.14 -11.09 -0.69
N ASP A 71 -6.04 -10.90 -1.40
CA ASP A 71 -5.62 -11.73 -2.51
C ASP A 71 -4.09 -11.84 -2.51
N ALA A 72 -3.58 -12.95 -3.02
CA ALA A 72 -2.15 -13.18 -3.11
C ALA A 72 -1.85 -13.86 -4.45
N SER A 73 -1.08 -13.18 -5.28
CA SER A 73 -0.47 -13.79 -6.45
C SER A 73 0.85 -14.46 -6.05
N ASP A 74 1.55 -15.02 -7.03
CA ASP A 74 2.92 -15.54 -6.83
C ASP A 74 3.94 -14.42 -6.53
N LEU A 75 3.57 -13.16 -6.79
CA LEU A 75 4.50 -12.02 -6.72
C LEU A 75 4.20 -11.07 -5.58
N ALA A 76 2.92 -10.83 -5.27
CA ALA A 76 2.52 -9.83 -4.29
C ALA A 76 1.21 -10.21 -3.60
N ILE A 77 1.02 -9.63 -2.42
CA ILE A 77 -0.24 -9.63 -1.70
C ILE A 77 -0.94 -8.30 -1.90
N GLY A 78 -2.25 -8.36 -2.12
CA GLY A 78 -3.16 -7.23 -2.15
C GLY A 78 -4.21 -7.39 -1.06
N ALA A 79 -4.56 -6.31 -0.38
CA ALA A 79 -5.63 -6.33 0.61
C ALA A 79 -6.39 -5.01 0.62
N VAL A 80 -7.68 -5.09 0.94
CA VAL A 80 -8.53 -3.92 1.15
C VAL A 80 -9.38 -4.10 2.39
N LEU A 81 -9.38 -3.09 3.24
CA LEU A 81 -10.34 -2.94 4.31
C LEU A 81 -11.58 -2.20 3.77
N HIS A 82 -12.73 -2.85 3.89
CA HIS A 82 -14.03 -2.28 3.55
C HIS A 82 -14.88 -2.02 4.79
N THR A 83 -15.75 -1.02 4.65
CA THR A 83 -16.97 -0.94 5.44
C THR A 83 -18.18 -1.25 4.57
N THR A 84 -19.13 -2.01 5.11
CA THR A 84 -20.36 -2.35 4.39
C THR A 84 -21.44 -1.31 4.66
N THR A 85 -21.96 -0.71 3.59
CA THR A 85 -23.04 0.29 3.62
C THR A 85 -24.26 -0.23 2.86
N SER A 86 -25.41 0.46 2.98
CA SER A 86 -26.59 0.17 2.16
C SER A 86 -26.33 0.28 0.64
N LEU A 87 -25.33 1.06 0.24
CA LEU A 87 -24.93 1.25 -1.16
C LEU A 87 -23.87 0.24 -1.64
N GLY A 88 -23.31 -0.56 -0.75
CA GLY A 88 -22.28 -1.56 -1.02
C GLY A 88 -20.99 -1.37 -0.22
N HIS A 89 -19.93 -2.04 -0.67
CA HIS A 89 -18.60 -2.01 -0.03
C HIS A 89 -17.87 -0.70 -0.35
N LYS A 90 -17.58 0.08 0.69
CA LYS A 90 -16.82 1.32 0.58
C LYS A 90 -15.40 1.09 1.10
N PRO A 91 -14.35 1.58 0.41
CA PRO A 91 -12.98 1.40 0.85
C PRO A 91 -12.68 2.27 2.07
N LEU A 92 -11.89 1.73 2.99
CA LEU A 92 -11.30 2.45 4.13
C LEU A 92 -9.78 2.54 3.99
N ALA A 93 -9.14 1.42 3.61
CA ALA A 93 -7.70 1.36 3.41
C ALA A 93 -7.36 0.27 2.39
N CYS A 94 -6.28 0.48 1.64
CA CYS A 94 -5.71 -0.52 0.73
C CYS A 94 -4.29 -0.84 1.17
N TYR A 95 -3.85 -2.06 0.88
CA TYR A 95 -2.50 -2.53 1.17
C TYR A 95 -2.01 -3.37 -0.01
N SER A 96 -0.75 -3.21 -0.37
CA SER A 96 -0.06 -4.06 -1.35
C SER A 96 1.39 -4.25 -0.93
N ARG A 97 1.91 -5.46 -1.07
CA ARG A 97 3.32 -5.78 -0.75
C ARG A 97 3.83 -6.93 -1.61
N LYS A 98 5.04 -6.78 -2.14
CA LYS A 98 5.75 -7.86 -2.83
C LYS A 98 6.09 -9.01 -1.86
N LEU A 99 5.84 -10.23 -2.29
CA LEU A 99 6.21 -11.43 -1.57
C LEU A 99 7.72 -11.70 -1.72
N SER A 100 8.32 -12.19 -0.65
CA SER A 100 9.66 -12.79 -0.70
C SER A 100 9.60 -14.20 -1.30
N PRO A 101 10.70 -14.73 -1.85
CA PRO A 101 10.73 -16.09 -2.41
C PRO A 101 10.34 -17.20 -1.42
N SER A 102 10.42 -16.94 -0.11
CA SER A 102 10.06 -17.89 0.93
C SER A 102 8.58 -17.83 1.33
N GLU A 103 7.84 -16.82 0.89
CA GLU A 103 6.41 -16.66 1.15
C GLU A 103 5.59 -17.34 0.05
N HIS A 104 4.68 -18.22 0.45
CA HIS A 104 3.82 -18.95 -0.47
C HIS A 104 2.36 -18.75 -0.08
N HIS A 105 1.50 -18.58 -1.08
CA HIS A 105 0.06 -18.48 -0.86
C HIS A 105 -0.53 -19.85 -0.49
N ARG A 106 -1.13 -19.94 0.70
CA ARG A 106 -1.98 -21.07 1.09
C ARG A 106 -3.35 -20.55 1.58
N PRO A 107 -4.46 -21.21 1.23
CA PRO A 107 -5.79 -20.75 1.61
C PRO A 107 -5.98 -20.84 3.13
N LEU A 108 -6.53 -19.77 3.72
CA LEU A 108 -6.84 -19.70 5.15
C LEU A 108 -8.26 -20.19 5.51
N THR A 109 -9.10 -20.48 4.51
CA THR A 109 -10.51 -20.85 4.70
C THR A 109 -10.73 -22.06 5.61
N PHE A 110 -9.76 -22.98 5.65
CA PHE A 110 -9.80 -24.17 6.50
C PHE A 110 -8.85 -24.08 7.69
N ALA A 111 -8.17 -22.94 7.89
CA ALA A 111 -7.07 -22.86 8.86
C ALA A 111 -7.54 -23.03 10.31
N PHE A 112 -8.75 -22.56 10.64
CA PHE A 112 -9.35 -22.73 11.97
C PHE A 112 -10.13 -24.04 12.17
N THR A 113 -10.40 -24.78 11.09
CA THR A 113 -11.16 -26.05 11.16
C THR A 113 -10.29 -27.28 10.90
N LYS A 114 -9.03 -27.10 10.50
CA LYS A 114 -8.09 -28.18 10.21
C LYS A 114 -7.79 -28.98 11.48
N LYS A 115 -7.91 -30.31 11.39
CA LYS A 115 -7.64 -31.25 12.50
C LYS A 115 -6.16 -31.63 12.67
N SER A 116 -5.32 -31.35 11.68
CA SER A 116 -3.89 -31.71 11.72
C SER A 116 -3.07 -30.65 12.45
N ASP A 117 -1.95 -31.06 13.03
CA ASP A 117 -1.02 -30.14 13.66
C ASP A 117 -0.53 -29.04 12.72
N SER A 118 -0.63 -27.80 13.21
CA SER A 118 -0.05 -26.62 12.57
C SER A 118 1.34 -26.39 13.15
N SER A 119 2.29 -25.95 12.32
CA SER A 119 3.63 -25.59 12.84
C SER A 119 3.51 -24.50 13.92
N PRO A 120 4.44 -24.41 14.89
CA PRO A 120 4.42 -23.38 15.92
C PRO A 120 4.32 -21.95 15.35
N ARG A 121 4.93 -21.72 14.18
CA ARG A 121 4.84 -20.43 13.46
C ARG A 121 3.42 -20.16 12.96
N GLN A 122 2.77 -21.14 12.33
CA GLN A 122 1.38 -21.00 11.88
C GLN A 122 0.44 -20.78 13.06
N LEU A 123 0.64 -21.50 14.17
CA LEU A 123 -0.17 -21.34 15.37
C LEU A 123 -0.09 -19.92 15.93
N ARG A 124 1.11 -19.31 15.95
CA ARG A 124 1.30 -17.91 16.35
C ARG A 124 0.51 -16.94 15.45
N TYR A 125 0.55 -17.14 14.14
CA TYR A 125 -0.23 -16.32 13.21
C TYR A 125 -1.74 -16.51 13.38
N LEU A 126 -2.20 -17.75 13.54
CA LEU A 126 -3.63 -18.04 13.75
C LEU A 126 -4.14 -17.49 15.08
N ASN A 127 -3.34 -17.58 16.15
CA ASN A 127 -3.67 -16.96 17.43
C ASN A 127 -3.82 -15.44 17.25
N PHE A 128 -2.87 -14.79 16.57
CA PHE A 128 -2.99 -13.36 16.27
C PHE A 128 -4.23 -13.02 15.44
N ILE A 129 -4.52 -13.76 14.37
CA ILE A 129 -5.70 -13.53 13.52
C ILE A 129 -6.99 -13.72 14.32
N SER A 130 -7.05 -14.72 15.21
CA SER A 130 -8.23 -14.99 16.03
C SER A 130 -8.58 -13.89 17.02
N GLN A 131 -7.64 -12.99 17.34
CA GLN A 131 -7.92 -11.79 18.13
C GLN A 131 -8.81 -10.79 17.38
N PHE A 132 -8.87 -10.89 16.05
CA PHE A 132 -9.70 -10.03 15.20
C PHE A 132 -10.94 -10.77 14.68
N SER A 133 -10.77 -11.95 14.09
CA SER A 133 -11.89 -12.75 13.57
C SER A 133 -11.48 -14.20 13.29
N THR A 134 -12.43 -15.11 13.42
CA THR A 134 -12.34 -16.50 12.94
C THR A 134 -13.29 -16.77 11.75
N ASP A 135 -14.13 -15.80 11.37
CA ASP A 135 -15.01 -15.88 10.21
C ASP A 135 -14.22 -15.61 8.92
N ILE A 136 -13.68 -16.68 8.33
CA ILE A 136 -12.94 -16.64 7.07
C ILE A 136 -13.81 -17.25 5.96
N ARG A 137 -14.17 -16.43 4.98
CA ARG A 137 -15.03 -16.84 3.86
C ARG A 137 -14.24 -16.85 2.56
N HIS A 138 -14.48 -17.87 1.75
CA HIS A 138 -13.98 -17.88 0.38
C HIS A 138 -14.75 -16.85 -0.46
N ILE A 139 -14.02 -16.01 -1.20
CA ILE A 139 -14.58 -15.07 -2.18
C ILE A 139 -14.06 -15.50 -3.55
N MET A 140 -14.97 -15.70 -4.50
CA MET A 140 -14.58 -16.01 -5.88
C MET A 140 -13.77 -14.87 -6.49
N VAL A 141 -12.78 -15.20 -7.32
CA VAL A 141 -11.89 -14.23 -7.99
C VAL A 141 -12.67 -13.13 -8.73
N SER A 142 -13.76 -13.48 -9.41
CA SER A 142 -14.62 -12.51 -10.12
C SER A 142 -15.28 -11.46 -9.21
N LYS A 143 -15.38 -11.73 -7.91
CA LYS A 143 -15.87 -10.82 -6.87
C LYS A 143 -14.73 -10.16 -6.09
N ASN A 144 -13.49 -10.62 -6.26
CA ASN A 144 -12.28 -10.14 -5.57
C ASN A 144 -11.47 -9.14 -6.40
N VAL A 145 -12.14 -8.41 -7.31
CA VAL A 145 -11.48 -7.57 -8.33
C VAL A 145 -10.51 -6.55 -7.74
N VAL A 146 -10.74 -6.05 -6.51
CA VAL A 146 -9.87 -5.01 -5.94
C VAL A 146 -8.59 -5.61 -5.36
N ALA A 147 -8.68 -6.63 -4.50
CA ALA A 147 -7.48 -7.22 -3.92
C ALA A 147 -6.65 -7.93 -4.99
N ASP A 148 -7.29 -8.57 -5.98
CA ASP A 148 -6.65 -9.13 -7.17
C ASP A 148 -5.87 -8.06 -7.97
N THR A 149 -6.47 -6.89 -8.21
CA THR A 149 -5.73 -5.80 -8.88
C THR A 149 -4.52 -5.31 -8.08
N LEU A 150 -4.54 -5.41 -6.74
CA LEU A 150 -3.44 -5.00 -5.87
C LEU A 150 -2.37 -6.10 -5.71
N SER A 151 -2.74 -7.37 -5.92
CA SER A 151 -1.83 -8.53 -5.87
C SER A 151 -1.12 -8.76 -7.20
N CYS A 152 -1.64 -8.22 -8.31
CA CYS A 152 -1.05 -8.32 -9.64
C CYS A 152 -0.01 -7.23 -9.96
N ILE A 153 0.22 -6.26 -9.07
CA ILE A 153 1.19 -5.18 -9.30
C ILE A 153 2.60 -5.74 -9.11
N THR A 154 3.31 -5.94 -10.22
CA THR A 154 4.70 -6.42 -10.25
C THR A 154 5.71 -5.33 -9.91
N ASP A 155 5.37 -4.08 -10.24
CA ASP A 155 6.24 -2.92 -10.15
C ASP A 155 5.59 -1.82 -9.31
N VAL A 156 5.62 -2.00 -7.99
CA VAL A 156 5.66 -0.85 -7.10
C VAL A 156 7.11 -0.35 -7.15
N HIS A 157 7.40 0.55 -8.08
CA HIS A 157 8.57 1.40 -7.92
C HIS A 157 8.31 2.27 -6.69
N LEU A 158 8.72 1.78 -5.51
CA LEU A 158 8.98 2.71 -4.41
C LEU A 158 9.95 3.73 -4.99
N PRO A 159 9.68 5.04 -4.86
CA PRO A 159 10.65 6.03 -5.27
C PRO A 159 11.96 5.67 -4.57
N LYS A 160 12.98 5.35 -5.37
CA LYS A 160 14.27 4.97 -4.84
C LYS A 160 14.78 6.18 -4.07
N VAL A 161 14.77 6.08 -2.74
CA VAL A 161 15.25 7.15 -1.87
C VAL A 161 16.74 7.29 -2.13
N ASP A 162 17.13 8.42 -2.71
CA ASP A 162 18.53 8.76 -2.89
C ASP A 162 19.11 9.22 -1.55
N PHE A 163 19.80 8.31 -0.86
CA PHE A 163 20.42 8.60 0.44
C PHE A 163 21.54 9.63 0.35
N TYR A 164 22.20 9.78 -0.80
CA TYR A 164 23.21 10.81 -1.00
C TYR A 164 22.55 12.20 -1.07
N ALA A 165 21.50 12.33 -1.88
CA ALA A 165 20.72 13.56 -1.94
C ALA A 165 20.05 13.88 -0.58
N MET A 166 19.61 12.86 0.16
CA MET A 166 19.09 13.03 1.52
C MET A 166 20.15 13.52 2.51
N ALA A 167 21.37 12.96 2.48
CA ALA A 167 22.47 13.41 3.32
C ALA A 167 22.83 14.88 3.04
N ASN A 168 22.82 15.30 1.78
CA ASN A 168 23.01 16.71 1.41
C ASN A 168 21.87 17.59 1.92
N ALA A 169 20.61 17.13 1.81
CA ALA A 169 19.46 17.87 2.33
C ALA A 169 19.44 17.95 3.86
N GLN A 170 20.02 16.97 4.56
CA GLN A 170 20.21 17.02 6.01
C GLN A 170 21.25 18.07 6.41
N ALA A 171 22.34 18.21 5.65
CA ALA A 171 23.41 19.16 5.95
C ALA A 171 22.91 20.61 6.03
N SER A 172 21.94 20.98 5.18
CA SER A 172 21.32 22.31 5.14
C SER A 172 20.01 22.43 5.92
N ASN A 173 19.60 21.40 6.67
CA ASN A 173 18.29 21.39 7.35
C ASN A 173 18.34 22.05 8.73
N GLU A 174 17.68 23.21 8.88
CA GLU A 174 17.63 23.96 10.15
C GLU A 174 16.96 23.18 11.30
N GLU A 175 15.91 22.40 11.00
CA GLU A 175 15.20 21.57 11.98
C GLU A 175 16.12 20.49 12.58
N LEU A 176 16.94 19.84 11.74
CA LEU A 176 17.92 18.87 12.18
C LEU A 176 19.01 19.52 13.05
N GLN A 177 19.51 20.70 12.68
CA GLN A 177 20.51 21.42 13.49
C GLN A 177 19.95 21.80 14.86
N ALA A 178 18.70 22.26 14.92
CA ALA A 178 18.01 22.54 16.17
C ALA A 178 17.89 21.27 17.03
N LEU A 179 17.55 20.12 16.44
CA LEU A 179 17.47 18.84 17.15
C LEU A 179 18.83 18.30 17.62
N LEU A 180 19.91 18.55 16.88
CA LEU A 180 21.26 18.18 17.33
C LEU A 180 21.74 19.05 18.50
N SER A 181 21.33 20.33 18.53
CA SER A 181 21.65 21.26 19.62
C SER A 181 20.84 21.00 20.89
N LYS A 182 19.62 20.48 20.73
CA LYS A 182 18.72 20.12 21.83
C LYS A 182 19.00 18.67 22.22
N ASN A 183 19.64 18.47 23.37
CA ASN A 183 19.82 17.14 23.96
C ASN A 183 18.49 16.62 24.55
N GLU A 184 17.48 16.44 23.68
CA GLU A 184 16.18 15.89 24.06
C GLU A 184 16.27 14.36 24.12
N LEU A 185 15.81 13.79 25.22
CA LEU A 185 15.86 12.35 25.53
C LEU A 185 15.06 11.47 24.56
N LEU A 186 14.36 12.05 23.57
CA LEU A 186 13.44 11.34 22.69
C LEU A 186 14.10 10.74 21.44
N LEU A 187 15.21 11.31 20.95
CA LEU A 187 15.89 10.90 19.72
C LEU A 187 17.37 10.65 19.97
N LEU A 188 17.94 9.59 19.40
CA LEU A 188 19.38 9.33 19.44
C LEU A 188 19.95 9.46 18.03
N LEU A 189 20.15 10.70 17.58
CA LEU A 189 20.67 11.01 16.25
C LEU A 189 22.19 10.81 16.19
N LYS A 190 22.65 9.91 15.32
CA LYS A 190 24.07 9.71 15.01
C LYS A 190 24.33 9.78 13.51
N PRO A 191 25.46 10.39 13.09
CA PRO A 191 25.88 10.31 11.69
C PRO A 191 26.39 8.90 11.38
N LEU A 192 25.82 8.26 10.38
CA LEU A 192 26.32 7.02 9.78
C LEU A 192 26.93 7.32 8.41
N SER A 193 28.04 6.64 8.11
CA SER A 193 28.65 6.71 6.77
C SER A 193 27.88 5.79 5.84
N THR A 194 27.36 6.32 4.74
CA THR A 194 26.72 5.50 3.69
C THR A 194 27.74 4.95 2.68
N ASP A 195 28.94 5.52 2.63
CA ASP A 195 30.11 5.08 1.86
C ASP A 195 31.40 5.58 2.52
N PRO A 196 32.59 5.04 2.19
CA PRO A 196 33.87 5.49 2.74
C PRO A 196 34.28 6.90 2.27
N THR A 197 33.60 7.46 1.26
CA THR A 197 33.87 8.81 0.74
C THR A 197 32.68 9.75 0.99
N THR A 198 32.77 10.41 2.15
CA THR A 198 32.37 11.81 2.43
C THR A 198 30.92 12.23 2.68
N SER A 199 29.89 11.37 2.66
CA SER A 199 28.52 11.80 3.08
C SER A 199 28.06 11.14 4.38
N LYS A 200 27.77 11.97 5.39
CA LYS A 200 27.24 11.54 6.69
C LYS A 200 25.72 11.66 6.70
N LEU A 201 25.02 10.53 6.83
CA LEU A 201 23.57 10.49 6.98
C LEU A 201 23.22 10.38 8.46
N TYR A 202 22.50 11.37 9.00
CA TYR A 202 22.00 11.35 10.36
C TYR A 202 20.82 10.39 10.47
N CYS A 203 20.94 9.42 11.39
CA CYS A 203 19.91 8.44 11.69
C CYS A 203 19.61 8.41 13.18
N ASP A 204 18.34 8.18 13.54
CA ASP A 204 17.94 7.77 14.87
C ASP A 204 18.23 6.27 15.07
N ILE A 205 18.85 5.92 16.19
CA ILE A 205 19.30 4.56 16.52
C ILE A 205 18.74 4.04 17.86
N ARG A 206 17.73 4.70 18.44
CA ARG A 206 17.30 4.47 19.83
C ARG A 206 16.77 3.07 20.17
N ASN A 207 16.39 2.26 19.17
CA ASN A 207 15.75 0.94 19.39
C ASN A 207 16.42 -0.20 18.60
N ASP A 208 17.74 -0.14 18.39
CA ASP A 208 18.49 -1.06 17.50
C ASP A 208 17.98 -1.08 16.04
N ILE A 209 17.10 -0.15 15.70
CA ILE A 209 16.58 0.08 14.35
C ILE A 209 17.12 1.43 13.90
N VAL A 210 17.95 1.39 12.85
CA VAL A 210 18.51 2.58 12.22
C VAL A 210 17.43 3.22 11.34
N ARG A 211 17.06 4.47 11.63
CA ARG A 211 16.06 5.22 10.87
C ARG A 211 16.66 6.55 10.41
N PRO A 212 16.83 6.78 9.09
CA PRO A 212 17.27 8.08 8.61
C PRO A 212 16.33 9.19 9.09
N TYR A 213 16.90 10.30 9.56
CA TYR A 213 16.11 11.52 9.74
C TYR A 213 15.68 12.01 8.35
N VAL A 214 14.39 12.26 8.15
CA VAL A 214 13.84 12.64 6.84
C VAL A 214 13.56 14.15 6.80
N PRO A 215 14.35 14.95 6.06
CA PRO A 215 14.07 16.37 5.87
C PRO A 215 12.70 16.59 5.22
N ALA A 216 12.08 17.75 5.44
CA ALA A 216 10.77 18.09 4.91
C ALA A 216 10.62 17.86 3.39
N SER A 217 11.69 18.15 2.62
CA SER A 217 11.75 17.94 1.17
C SER A 217 11.65 16.47 0.74
N PHE A 218 12.03 15.52 1.60
CA PHE A 218 11.98 14.08 1.33
C PHE A 218 10.74 13.38 1.93
N ARG A 219 9.94 14.06 2.77
CA ARG A 219 8.82 13.42 3.48
C ARG A 219 7.79 12.81 2.52
N LYS A 220 7.43 13.50 1.42
CA LYS A 220 6.51 12.98 0.40
C LYS A 220 7.06 11.80 -0.41
N THR A 221 8.38 11.67 -0.44
CA THR A 221 9.08 10.59 -1.16
C THR A 221 9.23 9.36 -0.26
N VAL A 222 9.40 9.57 1.04
CA VAL A 222 9.62 8.50 2.02
C VAL A 222 8.31 7.97 2.64
N PHE A 223 7.30 8.83 2.80
CA PHE A 223 5.99 8.53 3.40
C PHE A 223 4.87 8.72 2.38
#